data_AF-A0A4Q4W403-F1
#
_entry.id   AF-A0A4Q4W403-F1
#
_cell.length_a   1.000
_cell.length_b   1.000
_cell.length_c   1.000
_cell.angle_alpha   90.00
_cell.angle_beta   90.00
_cell.angle_gamma   90.00
#
_symmetry.space_group_name_H-M   'P 1'
#
loop_
_entity.id
_entity.type
_entity.pdbx_description
1 polymer ?
#
loop_
_entity_poly.entity_id
_entity_poly.type
_entity_poly.pdbx_seq_one_letter_code
_entity_poly.pdbx_strand_id
1 'polypeptide(L)'
;MSNDTSNVDGRPMKIELDLAESARLILEHAISDIPTTTSITAWILRVVYLRISDTHHTAWMASCTLMHMVEAAGLHREPSSDSILPSPQEVDLELRRRLATVSQHLNIWTSFDIGRSRVTLCNATVAMPSKRPGDQTVELMELLPHSAELDPQKSPSVSELETALLAVMNRVHSSPPSVLAQCNLALCLCRRLQSMGASFAGDVLEQMLALCSKGIQAAQAILDAHTHFEDRETGPAFELSDDARWLNNLSEDLLSLPIDEFIVPTFLRDEHNNSL
;
A
#
# COMPACT_ATOMS: atom_id res chain seq x y z
N MET A 1 -29.13 -13.93 -44.94
CA MET A 1 -28.49 -12.81 -44.21
C MET A 1 -28.29 -13.29 -42.79
N SER A 2 -27.13 -13.86 -42.53
CA SER A 2 -26.74 -14.30 -41.19
C SER A 2 -26.23 -13.07 -40.44
N ASN A 3 -26.90 -12.69 -39.36
CA ASN A 3 -26.42 -11.63 -38.48
C ASN A 3 -25.25 -12.18 -37.66
N ASP A 4 -24.07 -11.66 -38.00
CA ASP A 4 -22.82 -11.85 -37.30
C ASP A 4 -22.86 -10.99 -36.03
N THR A 5 -23.39 -11.53 -34.93
CA THR A 5 -23.24 -10.95 -33.60
C THR A 5 -22.00 -11.56 -32.96
N SER A 6 -20.83 -11.24 -33.51
CA SER A 6 -19.55 -11.56 -32.91
C SER A 6 -18.99 -10.33 -32.19
N ASN A 7 -18.95 -10.45 -30.87
CA ASN A 7 -17.83 -9.99 -30.03
C ASN A 7 -17.66 -8.46 -29.87
N VAL A 8 -18.47 -7.84 -28.99
CA VAL A 8 -18.23 -6.46 -28.52
C VAL A 8 -17.78 -6.41 -27.04
N ASP A 9 -17.97 -7.46 -26.25
CA ASP A 9 -17.75 -7.41 -24.78
C ASP A 9 -16.35 -7.80 -24.27
N GLY A 10 -15.35 -7.98 -25.16
CA GLY A 10 -14.00 -8.41 -24.77
C GLY A 10 -12.87 -7.38 -24.94
N ARG A 11 -13.17 -6.17 -25.41
CA ARG A 11 -12.16 -5.15 -25.78
C ARG A 11 -11.49 -4.41 -24.60
N PRO A 12 -12.21 -3.99 -23.55
CA PRO A 12 -11.60 -3.19 -22.46
C PRO A 12 -10.53 -3.98 -21.71
N MET A 13 -10.86 -5.22 -21.33
CA MET A 13 -9.97 -6.16 -20.63
C MET A 13 -8.72 -6.53 -21.44
N LYS A 14 -8.85 -6.63 -22.77
CA LYS A 14 -7.71 -6.91 -23.65
C LYS A 14 -6.73 -5.73 -23.71
N ILE A 15 -7.23 -4.50 -23.80
CA ILE A 15 -6.39 -3.29 -23.84
C ILE A 15 -5.64 -3.11 -22.52
N GLU A 16 -6.34 -3.30 -21.40
CA GLU A 16 -5.75 -3.28 -20.06
C GLU A 16 -4.61 -4.31 -19.94
N LEU A 17 -4.86 -5.56 -20.32
CA LEU A 17 -3.86 -6.62 -20.28
C LEU A 17 -2.66 -6.34 -21.21
N ASP A 18 -2.92 -5.88 -22.44
CA ASP A 18 -1.88 -5.51 -23.40
C ASP A 18 -1.02 -4.35 -22.86
N LEU A 19 -1.63 -3.37 -22.17
CA LEU A 19 -0.94 -2.25 -21.52
C LEU A 19 -0.10 -2.73 -20.32
N ALA A 20 -0.68 -3.54 -19.44
CA ALA A 20 0.00 -4.07 -18.26
C ALA A 20 1.21 -4.93 -18.65
N GLU A 21 1.08 -5.70 -19.73
CA GLU A 21 2.16 -6.51 -20.28
C GLU A 21 3.24 -5.67 -20.97
N SER A 22 2.84 -4.65 -21.74
CA SER A 22 3.79 -3.70 -22.33
C SER A 22 4.59 -2.96 -21.25
N ALA A 23 3.91 -2.49 -20.19
CA ALA A 23 4.55 -1.85 -19.04
C ALA A 23 5.51 -2.80 -18.32
N ARG A 24 5.14 -4.08 -18.15
CA ARG A 24 6.03 -5.11 -17.60
C ARG A 24 7.34 -5.20 -18.36
N LEU A 25 7.26 -5.34 -19.69
CA LEU A 25 8.44 -5.52 -20.55
C LEU A 25 9.39 -4.32 -20.48
N ILE A 26 8.83 -3.10 -20.48
CA ILE A 26 9.61 -1.86 -20.33
C ILE A 26 10.31 -1.82 -18.97
N LEU A 27 9.57 -2.14 -17.90
CA LEU A 27 10.08 -2.10 -16.54
C LEU A 27 11.18 -3.14 -16.30
N GLU A 28 11.03 -4.35 -16.84
CA GLU A 28 12.05 -5.41 -16.72
C GLU A 28 13.34 -5.04 -17.44
N HIS A 29 13.26 -4.37 -18.58
CA HIS A 29 14.44 -3.87 -19.27
C HIS A 29 15.16 -2.80 -18.43
N ALA A 30 14.40 -1.90 -17.80
CA ALA A 30 14.93 -0.80 -16.97
C ALA A 30 15.57 -1.26 -15.64
N ILE A 31 15.43 -2.53 -15.23
CA ILE A 31 16.08 -3.06 -14.01
C ILE A 31 17.62 -3.02 -14.14
N SER A 32 18.14 -3.13 -15.37
CA SER A 32 19.59 -3.16 -15.62
C SER A 32 20.26 -1.79 -15.52
N ASP A 33 19.47 -0.71 -15.48
CA ASP A 33 19.94 0.67 -15.39
C ASP A 33 19.91 1.18 -13.95
N ILE A 34 20.59 2.31 -13.69
CA ILE A 34 20.46 3.02 -12.42
C ILE A 34 19.00 3.49 -12.27
N PRO A 35 18.27 3.10 -11.21
CA PRO A 35 16.86 3.45 -11.10
C PRO A 35 16.65 4.97 -11.00
N THR A 36 15.61 5.45 -11.69
CA THR A 36 15.19 6.85 -11.68
C THR A 36 13.90 6.99 -10.87
N THR A 37 13.56 8.21 -10.46
CA THR A 37 12.25 8.48 -9.84
C THR A 37 11.08 8.02 -10.70
N THR A 38 11.17 8.17 -12.02
CA THR A 38 10.16 7.70 -12.97
C THR A 38 10.05 6.19 -12.97
N SER A 39 11.16 5.45 -13.02
CA SER A 39 11.10 3.98 -13.01
C SER A 39 10.58 3.46 -11.67
N ILE A 40 10.98 4.05 -10.55
CA ILE A 40 10.45 3.72 -9.21
C ILE A 40 8.94 3.99 -9.14
N THR A 41 8.47 5.13 -9.65
CA THR A 41 7.04 5.45 -9.71
C THR A 41 6.27 4.43 -10.55
N ALA A 42 6.81 4.04 -11.70
CA ALA A 42 6.19 3.04 -12.56
C ALA A 42 6.16 1.63 -11.91
N TRP A 43 7.17 1.27 -11.11
CA TRP A 43 7.14 0.05 -10.29
C TRP A 43 6.12 0.13 -9.14
N ILE A 44 5.95 1.28 -8.50
CA ILE A 44 4.87 1.50 -7.52
C ILE A 44 3.51 1.23 -8.17
N LEU A 45 3.24 1.85 -9.32
CA LEU A 45 2.01 1.64 -10.08
C LEU A 45 1.80 0.17 -10.46
N ARG A 46 2.86 -0.51 -10.90
CA ARG A 46 2.84 -1.94 -11.20
C ARG A 46 2.44 -2.78 -9.99
N VAL A 47 3.01 -2.51 -8.82
CA VAL A 47 2.68 -3.23 -7.58
C VAL A 47 1.22 -3.03 -7.23
N VAL A 48 0.70 -1.79 -7.30
CA VAL A 48 -0.69 -1.50 -7.00
C VAL A 48 -1.64 -2.20 -7.98
N TYR A 49 -1.37 -2.09 -9.28
CA TYR A 49 -2.16 -2.78 -10.31
C TYR A 49 -2.24 -4.30 -10.05
N LEU A 50 -1.10 -4.95 -9.79
CA LEU A 50 -1.03 -6.38 -9.54
C LEU A 50 -1.78 -6.79 -8.26
N ARG A 51 -1.78 -5.93 -7.25
CA ARG A 51 -2.53 -6.13 -6.00
C ARG A 51 -4.03 -6.08 -6.21
N ILE A 52 -4.50 -5.14 -7.03
CA ILE A 52 -5.93 -4.98 -7.34
C ILE A 52 -6.42 -6.08 -8.31
N SER A 53 -5.53 -6.60 -9.15
CA SER A 53 -5.83 -7.68 -10.11
C SER A 53 -5.76 -9.09 -9.51
N ASP A 54 -5.80 -9.23 -8.18
CA ASP A 54 -5.71 -10.52 -7.44
C ASP A 54 -4.47 -11.38 -7.79
N THR A 55 -3.34 -10.75 -8.13
CA THR A 55 -2.09 -11.45 -8.45
C THR A 55 -1.06 -11.35 -7.31
N HIS A 56 -1.48 -11.70 -6.09
CA HIS A 56 -0.75 -11.45 -4.84
C HIS A 56 0.71 -11.90 -4.83
N HIS A 57 1.02 -13.08 -5.36
CA HIS A 57 2.41 -13.54 -5.45
C HIS A 57 3.25 -12.65 -6.37
N THR A 58 2.70 -12.26 -7.53
CA THR A 58 3.38 -11.38 -8.49
C THR A 58 3.52 -9.97 -7.93
N ALA A 59 2.50 -9.46 -7.23
CA ALA A 59 2.54 -8.19 -6.52
C ALA A 59 3.64 -8.19 -5.45
N TRP A 60 3.77 -9.29 -4.68
CA TRP A 60 4.84 -9.45 -3.68
C TRP A 60 6.22 -9.42 -4.33
N MET A 61 6.46 -10.21 -5.39
CA MET A 61 7.73 -10.21 -6.12
C MET A 61 8.07 -8.82 -6.68
N ALA A 62 7.09 -8.13 -7.29
CA ALA A 62 7.28 -6.78 -7.79
C ALA A 62 7.60 -5.78 -6.67
N SER A 63 6.99 -5.93 -5.49
CA SER A 63 7.28 -5.08 -4.33
C SER A 63 8.70 -5.30 -3.79
N CYS A 64 9.21 -6.54 -3.85
CA CYS A 64 10.59 -6.84 -3.48
C CYS A 64 11.57 -6.19 -4.48
N THR A 65 11.32 -6.30 -5.78
CA THR A 65 12.11 -5.62 -6.82
C THR A 65 12.11 -4.11 -6.61
N LEU A 66 10.93 -3.52 -6.35
CA LEU A 66 10.78 -2.09 -6.06
C LEU A 66 11.67 -1.65 -4.88
N MET A 67 11.71 -2.43 -3.80
CA MET A 67 12.55 -2.11 -2.64
C MET A 67 14.06 -2.12 -2.97
N HIS A 68 14.52 -3.07 -3.80
CA HIS A 68 15.91 -3.07 -4.27
C HIS A 68 16.21 -1.90 -5.20
N MET A 69 15.24 -1.43 -6.00
CA MET A 69 15.40 -0.23 -6.81
C MET A 69 15.47 1.04 -5.98
N VAL A 70 14.65 1.15 -4.93
CA VAL A 70 14.73 2.24 -3.94
C VAL A 70 16.11 2.28 -3.28
N GLU A 71 16.67 1.13 -2.94
CA GLU A 71 18.02 1.01 -2.37
C GLU A 71 19.10 1.41 -3.38
N ALA A 72 19.02 0.91 -4.62
CA ALA A 72 19.98 1.20 -5.68
C ALA A 72 19.97 2.69 -6.10
N ALA A 73 18.81 3.36 -6.06
CA ALA A 73 18.69 4.81 -6.24
C ALA A 73 19.11 5.63 -5.00
N GLY A 74 19.36 4.98 -3.86
CA GLY A 74 19.72 5.64 -2.61
C GLY A 74 18.59 6.46 -1.97
N LEU A 75 17.33 6.24 -2.35
CA LEU A 75 16.20 7.03 -1.84
C LEU A 75 15.87 6.74 -0.37
N HIS A 76 16.36 5.62 0.18
CA HIS A 76 16.18 5.25 1.59
C HIS A 76 17.03 6.07 2.56
N ARG A 77 17.96 6.89 2.06
CA ARG A 77 18.85 7.72 2.86
C ARG A 77 18.53 9.19 2.67
N GLU A 78 18.41 9.90 3.79
CA GLU A 78 18.40 11.36 3.78
C GLU A 78 19.76 11.88 3.28
N PRO A 79 19.78 12.87 2.37
CA PRO A 79 21.03 13.48 1.92
C PRO A 79 21.67 14.23 3.07
N SER A 80 22.91 13.88 3.44
CA SER A 80 23.67 14.63 4.43
C SER A 80 24.40 15.79 3.77
N SER A 81 24.33 16.98 4.37
CA SER A 81 25.06 18.17 3.92
C SER A 81 26.59 17.98 3.90
N ASP A 82 27.09 16.99 4.66
CA ASP A 82 28.52 16.66 4.79
C ASP A 82 28.97 15.51 3.87
N SER A 83 28.08 14.96 3.02
CA SER A 83 28.47 13.89 2.09
C SER A 83 29.30 14.46 0.94
N ILE A 84 30.57 14.05 0.89
CA ILE A 84 31.49 14.32 -0.23
C ILE A 84 31.09 13.51 -1.49
N LEU A 85 30.22 12.51 -1.35
CA LEU A 85 29.72 11.72 -2.47
C LEU A 85 28.59 12.47 -3.19
N PRO A 86 28.67 12.62 -4.53
CA PRO A 86 27.60 13.23 -5.30
C PRO A 86 26.29 12.48 -5.06
N SER A 87 25.24 13.20 -4.65
CA SER A 87 23.89 12.62 -4.64
C SER A 87 23.56 12.24 -6.09
N PRO A 88 23.22 10.97 -6.39
CA PRO A 88 23.10 10.50 -7.77
C PRO A 88 22.01 11.21 -8.59
N GLN A 89 21.14 11.99 -7.94
CA GLN A 89 20.04 12.69 -8.60
C GLN A 89 19.55 13.84 -7.70
N GLU A 90 19.46 15.07 -8.24
CA GLU A 90 18.78 16.22 -7.61
C GLU A 90 17.26 15.96 -7.58
N VAL A 91 16.85 14.91 -6.85
CA VAL A 91 15.45 14.61 -6.59
C VAL A 91 14.99 15.53 -5.48
N ASP A 92 13.84 16.17 -5.68
CA ASP A 92 13.14 16.88 -4.62
C ASP A 92 13.06 16.01 -3.36
N LEU A 93 13.47 16.57 -2.22
CA LEU A 93 13.63 15.82 -0.98
C LEU A 93 12.30 15.21 -0.51
N GLU A 94 11.21 15.92 -0.72
CA GLU A 94 9.88 15.46 -0.33
C GLU A 94 9.40 14.33 -1.25
N LEU A 95 9.60 14.45 -2.56
CA LEU A 95 9.33 13.36 -3.50
C LEU A 95 10.13 12.09 -3.13
N ARG A 96 11.40 12.23 -2.78
CA ARG A 96 12.25 11.11 -2.32
C ARG A 96 11.62 10.39 -1.13
N ARG A 97 11.25 11.13 -0.08
CA ARG A 97 10.62 10.58 1.14
C ARG A 97 9.35 9.82 0.82
N ARG A 98 8.51 10.37 -0.06
CA ARG A 98 7.25 9.76 -0.48
C ARG A 98 7.47 8.47 -1.25
N LEU A 99 8.33 8.48 -2.25
CA LEU A 99 8.64 7.27 -3.02
C LEU A 99 9.19 6.16 -2.12
N ALA A 100 10.12 6.49 -1.22
CA ALA A 100 10.69 5.51 -0.31
C ALA A 100 9.66 4.96 0.70
N THR A 101 8.86 5.82 1.33
CA THR A 101 7.88 5.40 2.34
C THR A 101 6.69 4.65 1.73
N VAL A 102 6.18 5.07 0.57
CA VAL A 102 5.13 4.34 -0.17
C VAL A 102 5.64 2.98 -0.63
N SER A 103 6.89 2.89 -1.10
CA SER A 103 7.49 1.60 -1.47
C SER A 103 7.60 0.65 -0.28
N GLN A 104 8.04 1.16 0.88
CA GLN A 104 8.10 0.39 2.11
C GLN A 104 6.72 -0.09 2.55
N HIS A 105 5.71 0.78 2.47
CA HIS A 105 4.32 0.45 2.79
C HIS A 105 3.84 -0.73 1.95
N LEU A 106 3.97 -0.62 0.63
CA LEU A 106 3.54 -1.66 -0.32
C LEU A 106 4.25 -2.98 -0.07
N ASN A 107 5.56 -2.97 0.18
CA ASN A 107 6.29 -4.21 0.46
C ASN A 107 5.88 -4.85 1.80
N ILE A 108 5.78 -4.07 2.88
CA ILE A 108 5.38 -4.60 4.20
C ILE A 108 3.99 -5.25 4.10
N TRP A 109 3.02 -4.52 3.54
CA TRP A 109 1.63 -4.97 3.55
C TRP A 109 1.44 -6.15 2.60
N THR A 110 2.02 -6.11 1.39
CA THR A 110 1.90 -7.21 0.44
C THR A 110 2.57 -8.48 0.97
N SER A 111 3.70 -8.35 1.67
CA SER A 111 4.33 -9.49 2.35
C SER A 111 3.43 -10.12 3.42
N PHE A 112 2.74 -9.29 4.21
CA PHE A 112 1.88 -9.77 5.30
C PHE A 112 0.58 -10.43 4.83
N ASP A 113 -0.03 -9.96 3.74
CA ASP A 113 -1.24 -10.59 3.20
C ASP A 113 -1.03 -12.10 2.97
N ILE A 114 0.12 -12.45 2.39
CA ILE A 114 0.42 -13.81 1.92
C ILE A 114 1.42 -14.59 2.78
N GLY A 115 1.73 -14.15 4.00
CA GLY A 115 2.57 -14.97 4.86
C GLY A 115 4.08 -14.95 4.54
N ARG A 116 4.58 -13.93 3.82
CA ARG A 116 5.95 -13.91 3.28
C ARG A 116 6.89 -12.92 3.98
N SER A 117 8.19 -13.12 3.76
CA SER A 117 9.20 -12.16 4.18
C SER A 117 9.10 -10.87 3.38
N ARG A 118 9.65 -9.80 3.97
CA ARG A 118 9.76 -8.46 3.38
C ARG A 118 11.22 -8.10 3.14
N VAL A 119 11.46 -7.11 2.29
CA VAL A 119 12.80 -6.55 2.06
C VAL A 119 13.04 -5.47 3.11
N THR A 120 14.08 -5.65 3.94
CA THR A 120 14.50 -4.65 4.92
C THR A 120 15.72 -3.90 4.38
N LEU A 121 15.62 -2.58 4.28
CA LEU A 121 16.72 -1.73 3.81
C LEU A 121 17.68 -1.39 4.94
N CYS A 122 18.97 -1.69 4.74
CA CYS A 122 20.00 -1.44 5.73
C CYS A 122 20.31 0.06 5.83
N ASN A 123 20.33 0.58 7.07
CA ASN A 123 20.64 1.98 7.38
C ASN A 123 19.70 2.98 6.66
N ALA A 124 18.42 2.63 6.54
CA ALA A 124 17.42 3.58 6.08
C ALA A 124 17.29 4.73 7.09
N THR A 125 17.42 5.97 6.61
CA THR A 125 17.31 7.19 7.42
C THR A 125 16.18 8.09 6.95
N VAL A 126 15.38 7.63 5.99
CA VAL A 126 14.25 8.38 5.41
C VAL A 126 13.34 8.93 6.51
N ALA A 127 13.10 10.24 6.47
CA ALA A 127 12.17 10.90 7.37
C ALA A 127 10.72 10.77 6.87
N MET A 128 9.77 10.97 7.76
CA MET A 128 8.35 11.03 7.39
C MET A 128 8.10 12.16 6.37
N PRO A 129 7.30 11.89 5.31
CA PRO A 129 6.85 12.93 4.38
C PRO A 129 6.10 14.07 5.10
N SER A 130 6.20 15.28 4.54
CA SER A 130 5.45 16.43 5.04
C SER A 130 3.98 16.34 4.68
N LYS A 131 3.11 16.83 5.56
CA LYS A 131 1.65 16.92 5.32
C LYS A 131 1.38 17.96 4.23
N ARG A 132 0.50 17.64 3.29
CA ARG A 132 0.04 18.54 2.22
C ARG A 132 -1.49 18.66 2.28
N PRO A 133 -2.08 19.82 1.95
CA PRO A 133 -3.54 19.94 1.85
C PRO A 133 -4.08 18.99 0.76
N GLY A 134 -5.13 18.23 1.08
CA GLY A 134 -5.72 17.25 0.15
C GLY A 134 -4.88 16.01 -0.10
N ASP A 135 -4.03 15.63 0.85
CA ASP A 135 -3.16 14.46 0.71
C ASP A 135 -3.15 13.65 2.01
N GLN A 136 -3.66 12.42 1.90
CA GLN A 136 -3.79 11.49 3.02
C GLN A 136 -2.67 10.43 3.03
N THR A 137 -1.65 10.54 2.17
CA THR A 137 -0.49 9.62 2.16
C THR A 137 0.13 9.52 3.55
N VAL A 138 0.28 10.64 4.25
CA VAL A 138 0.90 10.68 5.57
C VAL A 138 0.10 9.88 6.61
N GLU A 139 -1.23 9.82 6.50
CA GLU A 139 -2.07 9.02 7.41
C GLU A 139 -1.72 7.53 7.30
N LEU A 140 -1.52 7.01 6.08
CA LEU A 140 -1.03 5.65 5.88
C LEU A 140 0.42 5.48 6.31
N MET A 141 1.29 6.45 5.97
CA MET A 141 2.71 6.32 6.29
C MET A 141 2.98 6.28 7.80
N GLU A 142 2.15 6.98 8.57
CA GLU A 142 2.16 6.98 10.02
C GLU A 142 1.80 5.61 10.65
N LEU A 143 1.19 4.69 9.89
CA LEU A 143 0.90 3.31 10.32
C LEU A 143 2.08 2.35 10.12
N LEU A 144 3.09 2.70 9.30
CA LEU A 144 4.20 1.80 8.96
C LEU A 144 5.00 1.32 10.18
N PRO A 145 5.40 2.20 11.12
CA PRO A 145 6.17 1.77 12.27
C PRO A 145 5.44 0.70 13.09
N HIS A 146 4.13 0.84 13.25
CA HIS A 146 3.29 -0.11 13.98
C HIS A 146 3.05 -1.41 13.19
N SER A 147 2.94 -1.31 11.87
CA SER A 147 2.88 -2.50 10.99
C SER A 147 4.17 -3.30 11.10
N ALA A 148 5.33 -2.65 11.17
CA ALA A 148 6.62 -3.31 11.30
C ALA A 148 6.80 -4.07 12.63
N GLU A 149 6.00 -3.80 13.66
CA GLU A 149 5.99 -4.57 14.92
C GLU A 149 5.31 -5.95 14.78
N LEU A 150 4.52 -6.14 13.72
CA LEU A 150 3.90 -7.43 13.40
C LEU A 150 4.83 -8.38 12.64
N ASP A 151 6.08 -7.98 12.39
CA ASP A 151 7.08 -8.82 11.75
C ASP A 151 7.33 -10.09 12.60
N PRO A 152 7.21 -11.30 12.03
CA PRO A 152 7.46 -12.55 12.76
C PRO A 152 8.88 -12.66 13.34
N GLN A 153 9.85 -11.92 12.76
CA GLN A 153 11.22 -11.89 13.26
C GLN A 153 11.38 -10.98 14.49
N LYS A 154 10.37 -10.16 14.81
CA LYS A 154 10.35 -9.36 16.03
C LYS A 154 9.60 -10.08 17.14
N SER A 155 10.03 -9.80 18.37
CA SER A 155 9.41 -10.32 19.59
C SER A 155 9.00 -9.16 20.52
N PRO A 156 8.04 -8.30 20.10
CA PRO A 156 7.58 -7.21 20.95
C PRO A 156 6.89 -7.79 22.19
N SER A 157 7.07 -7.12 23.32
CA SER A 157 6.36 -7.40 24.56
C SER A 157 4.87 -7.02 24.45
N VAL A 158 4.05 -7.57 25.35
CA VAL A 158 2.62 -7.22 25.45
C VAL A 158 2.44 -5.70 25.61
N SER A 159 3.24 -5.07 26.47
CA SER A 159 3.18 -3.63 26.72
C SER A 159 3.52 -2.79 25.48
N GLU A 160 4.48 -3.21 24.67
CA GLU A 160 4.83 -2.53 23.42
C GLU A 160 3.70 -2.63 22.39
N LEU A 161 3.08 -3.80 22.25
CA LEU A 161 1.93 -4.00 21.37
C LEU A 161 0.67 -3.25 21.84
N GLU A 162 0.41 -3.19 23.15
CA GLU A 162 -0.67 -2.37 23.71
C GLU A 162 -0.45 -0.88 23.43
N THR A 163 0.79 -0.42 23.59
CA THR A 163 1.17 0.96 23.25
C THR A 163 0.97 1.24 21.76
N ALA A 164 1.38 0.30 20.89
CA ALA A 164 1.17 0.41 19.46
C ALA A 164 -0.33 0.43 19.09
N LEU A 165 -1.15 -0.43 19.72
CA LEU A 165 -2.59 -0.47 19.50
C LEU A 165 -3.25 0.86 19.90
N LEU A 166 -2.94 1.38 21.09
CA LEU A 166 -3.45 2.68 21.55
C LEU A 166 -2.98 3.81 20.62
N ALA A 167 -1.73 3.78 20.16
CA ALA A 167 -1.23 4.77 19.21
C ALA A 167 -2.01 4.72 17.89
N VAL A 168 -2.26 3.53 17.34
CA VAL A 168 -3.04 3.36 16.11
C VAL A 168 -4.49 3.84 16.29
N MET A 169 -5.18 3.44 17.37
CA MET A 169 -6.58 3.83 17.60
C MET A 169 -6.77 5.33 17.79
N ASN A 170 -5.79 6.02 18.37
CA ASN A 170 -5.85 7.46 18.62
C ASN A 170 -5.48 8.32 17.41
N ARG A 171 -5.05 7.72 16.28
CA ARG A 171 -4.80 8.47 15.04
C ARG A 171 -6.09 8.94 14.40
N VAL A 172 -6.00 10.09 13.74
CA VAL A 172 -7.10 10.67 12.96
C VAL A 172 -6.87 10.34 11.50
N HIS A 173 -7.81 9.59 10.93
CA HIS A 173 -7.85 9.23 9.52
C HIS A 173 -9.08 9.87 8.89
N SER A 174 -8.89 10.53 7.76
CA SER A 174 -9.93 11.36 7.13
C SER A 174 -10.52 10.74 5.87
N SER A 175 -9.74 9.95 5.11
CA SER A 175 -10.25 9.25 3.93
C SER A 175 -10.72 7.83 4.27
N PRO A 176 -11.80 7.33 3.64
CA PRO A 176 -12.28 5.97 3.86
C PRO A 176 -11.20 4.87 3.73
N PRO A 177 -10.31 4.90 2.71
CA PRO A 177 -9.25 3.90 2.57
C PRO A 177 -8.25 3.92 3.74
N SER A 178 -7.95 5.13 4.21
CA SER A 178 -7.06 5.36 5.36
C SER A 178 -7.69 4.88 6.68
N VAL A 179 -9.01 5.05 6.85
CA VAL A 179 -9.77 4.50 8.00
C VAL A 179 -9.79 2.97 7.98
N LEU A 180 -9.97 2.36 6.80
CA LEU A 180 -9.90 0.90 6.66
C LEU A 180 -8.51 0.35 7.00
N ALA A 181 -7.47 1.00 6.49
CA ALA A 181 -6.09 0.73 6.83
C ALA A 181 -5.82 0.76 8.34
N GLN A 182 -6.29 1.81 9.03
CA GLN A 182 -6.20 1.95 10.48
C GLN A 182 -6.93 0.80 11.21
N CYS A 183 -8.17 0.52 10.80
CA CYS A 183 -9.00 -0.54 11.40
C CYS A 183 -8.36 -1.93 11.22
N ASN A 184 -7.87 -2.24 10.02
CA ASN A 184 -7.21 -3.51 9.74
C ASN A 184 -5.96 -3.69 10.62
N LEU A 185 -5.11 -2.67 10.71
CA LEU A 185 -3.92 -2.74 11.55
C LEU A 185 -4.25 -2.90 13.03
N ALA A 186 -5.24 -2.18 13.54
CA ALA A 186 -5.72 -2.33 14.92
C ALA A 186 -6.20 -3.77 15.18
N LEU A 187 -6.96 -4.36 14.24
CA LEU A 187 -7.41 -5.76 14.35
C LEU A 187 -6.22 -6.74 14.33
N CYS A 188 -5.20 -6.51 13.50
CA CYS A 188 -3.97 -7.32 13.49
C CYS A 188 -3.24 -7.27 14.83
N LEU A 189 -3.06 -6.08 15.41
CA LEU A 189 -2.44 -5.89 16.72
C LEU A 189 -3.26 -6.57 17.82
N CYS A 190 -4.59 -6.43 17.80
CA CYS A 190 -5.48 -7.11 18.72
C CYS A 190 -5.34 -8.63 18.66
N ARG A 191 -5.31 -9.21 17.45
CA ARG A 191 -5.12 -10.66 17.28
C ARG A 191 -3.77 -11.13 17.82
N ARG A 192 -2.68 -10.38 17.58
CA ARG A 192 -1.35 -10.71 18.11
C ARG A 192 -1.30 -10.63 19.63
N LEU A 193 -1.92 -9.62 20.23
CA LEU A 193 -2.05 -9.48 21.67
C LEU A 193 -2.84 -10.65 22.28
N GLN A 194 -3.95 -11.06 21.66
CA GLN A 194 -4.74 -12.20 22.10
C GLN A 194 -3.96 -13.51 22.03
N SER A 195 -3.14 -13.74 20.99
CA SER A 195 -2.30 -14.94 20.90
C SER A 195 -1.24 -15.00 22.01
N MET A 196 -0.91 -13.85 22.61
CA MET A 196 -0.01 -13.75 23.77
C MET A 196 -0.76 -13.82 25.12
N GLY A 197 -2.08 -14.05 25.11
CA GLY A 197 -2.91 -14.15 26.30
C GLY A 197 -3.42 -12.81 26.86
N ALA A 198 -3.27 -11.70 26.12
CA ALA A 198 -3.83 -10.43 26.54
C ALA A 198 -5.37 -10.42 26.40
N SER A 199 -6.05 -9.76 27.34
CA SER A 199 -7.51 -9.59 27.34
C SER A 199 -7.87 -8.11 27.26
N PHE A 200 -8.84 -7.77 26.42
CA PHE A 200 -9.33 -6.40 26.30
C PHE A 200 -10.59 -6.19 27.13
N ALA A 201 -10.65 -5.11 27.90
CA ALA A 201 -11.81 -4.74 28.70
C ALA A 201 -11.95 -3.21 28.77
N GLY A 202 -13.15 -2.74 29.13
CA GLY A 202 -13.45 -1.32 29.32
C GLY A 202 -13.20 -0.49 28.08
N ASP A 203 -12.63 0.70 28.28
CA ASP A 203 -12.45 1.75 27.26
C ASP A 203 -11.72 1.28 26.00
N VAL A 204 -10.75 0.37 26.13
CA VAL A 204 -10.00 -0.17 24.98
C VAL A 204 -10.92 -0.96 24.05
N LEU A 205 -11.80 -1.79 24.61
CA LEU A 205 -12.75 -2.56 23.83
C LEU A 205 -13.78 -1.65 23.17
N GLU A 206 -14.28 -0.63 23.88
CA GLU A 206 -15.22 0.35 23.34
C GLU A 206 -14.62 1.16 22.19
N GLN A 207 -13.37 1.61 22.32
CA GLN A 207 -12.64 2.29 21.25
C GLN A 207 -12.44 1.37 20.04
N MET A 208 -12.11 0.10 20.26
CA MET A 208 -11.95 -0.87 19.19
C MET A 208 -13.26 -1.10 18.43
N LEU A 209 -14.39 -1.25 19.15
CA LEU A 209 -15.72 -1.39 18.55
C LEU A 209 -16.11 -0.14 17.73
N ALA A 210 -15.82 1.05 18.26
CA ALA A 210 -16.05 2.30 17.55
C ALA A 210 -15.21 2.39 16.27
N LEU A 211 -13.93 1.98 16.32
CA LEU A 211 -13.06 1.93 15.14
C LEU A 211 -13.57 0.91 14.10
N CYS A 212 -14.00 -0.28 14.52
CA CYS A 212 -14.62 -1.27 13.64
C CYS A 212 -15.88 -0.72 12.95
N SER A 213 -16.74 -0.01 13.68
CA SER A 213 -17.92 0.62 13.10
C SER A 213 -17.54 1.68 12.04
N LYS A 214 -16.53 2.50 12.31
CA LYS A 214 -15.98 3.44 11.31
C LYS A 214 -15.38 2.72 10.11
N GLY A 215 -14.69 1.61 10.32
CA GLY A 215 -14.15 0.76 9.26
C GLY A 215 -15.25 0.24 8.33
N ILE A 216 -16.35 -0.28 8.90
CA ILE A 216 -17.50 -0.76 8.11
C ILE A 216 -18.12 0.39 7.29
N GLN A 217 -18.30 1.57 7.90
CA GLN A 217 -18.82 2.75 7.19
C GLN A 217 -17.87 3.20 6.06
N ALA A 218 -16.56 3.12 6.29
CA ALA A 218 -15.56 3.44 5.29
C ALA A 218 -15.57 2.46 4.10
N ALA A 219 -15.69 1.15 4.36
CA ALA A 219 -15.89 0.16 3.30
C ALA A 219 -17.14 0.45 2.47
N GLN A 220 -18.26 0.75 3.13
CA GLN A 220 -19.50 1.11 2.44
C GLN A 220 -19.31 2.34 1.55
N ALA A 221 -18.64 3.39 2.05
CA ALA A 221 -18.39 4.60 1.28
C ALA A 221 -17.51 4.35 0.03
N ILE A 222 -16.56 3.41 0.12
CA ILE A 222 -15.73 3.02 -1.03
C ILE A 222 -16.58 2.29 -2.07
N LEU A 223 -17.37 1.31 -1.65
CA LEU A 223 -18.30 0.58 -2.52
C LEU A 223 -19.29 1.53 -3.21
N ASP A 224 -19.89 2.45 -2.47
CA ASP A 224 -20.85 3.42 -3.00
C ASP A 224 -20.16 4.32 -4.06
N ALA A 225 -18.92 4.75 -3.82
CA ALA A 225 -18.15 5.52 -4.79
C ALA A 225 -17.85 4.75 -6.08
N HIS A 226 -17.62 3.44 -6.00
CA HIS A 226 -17.42 2.57 -7.18
C HIS A 226 -18.69 2.43 -8.02
N THR A 227 -19.84 2.20 -7.39
CA THR A 227 -21.11 2.04 -8.14
C THR A 227 -21.47 3.30 -8.95
N HIS A 228 -21.15 4.49 -8.42
CA HIS A 228 -21.35 5.74 -9.15
C HIS A 228 -20.42 5.95 -10.35
N PHE A 229 -19.28 5.25 -10.39
CA PHE A 229 -18.37 5.30 -11.54
C PHE A 229 -18.93 4.47 -12.71
N GLU A 230 -19.49 3.29 -12.44
CA GLU A 230 -20.12 2.43 -13.45
C GLU A 230 -21.33 3.13 -14.11
N ASP A 231 -22.13 3.87 -13.35
CA ASP A 231 -23.25 4.64 -13.89
C ASP A 231 -22.80 5.79 -14.83
N ARG A 232 -21.59 6.32 -14.63
CA ARG A 232 -21.01 7.43 -15.42
C ARG A 232 -20.39 7.00 -16.75
N GLU A 233 -20.00 5.74 -16.91
CA GLU A 233 -19.46 5.20 -18.16
C GLU A 233 -20.51 5.09 -19.29
N THR A 234 -21.78 5.39 -19.02
CA THR A 234 -22.82 5.50 -20.05
C THR A 234 -22.89 6.89 -20.74
N GLY A 235 -22.01 7.83 -20.37
CA GLY A 235 -21.87 9.16 -21.01
C GLY A 235 -20.75 9.25 -22.06
N PRO A 236 -20.76 10.25 -22.96
CA PRO A 236 -19.81 10.31 -24.07
C PRO A 236 -18.36 10.47 -23.59
N ALA A 237 -17.46 9.79 -24.31
CA ALA A 237 -16.05 9.62 -24.01
C ALA A 237 -15.34 10.91 -23.56
N PHE A 238 -14.61 10.80 -22.45
CA PHE A 238 -13.79 11.85 -21.85
C PHE A 238 -12.65 12.22 -22.82
N GLU A 239 -12.64 13.48 -23.29
CA GLU A 239 -11.49 14.03 -24.01
C GLU A 239 -10.29 14.14 -23.05
N LEU A 240 -9.19 13.47 -23.40
CA LEU A 240 -7.92 13.61 -22.68
C LEU A 240 -7.37 15.03 -22.87
N SER A 241 -7.40 15.83 -21.81
CA SER A 241 -6.67 17.10 -21.71
C SER A 241 -5.23 16.82 -21.27
N ASP A 242 -4.26 17.40 -22.00
CA ASP A 242 -2.79 17.26 -21.91
C ASP A 242 -2.12 17.67 -20.56
N ASP A 243 -2.87 17.81 -19.47
CA ASP A 243 -2.30 18.22 -18.18
C ASP A 243 -1.98 16.99 -17.32
N ALA A 244 -0.68 16.71 -17.18
CA ALA A 244 -0.09 15.75 -16.24
C ALA A 244 -0.29 16.13 -14.74
N ARG A 245 -1.38 16.84 -14.41
CA ARG A 245 -1.80 17.17 -13.05
C ARG A 245 -2.26 15.95 -12.27
N TRP A 246 -2.73 14.90 -12.95
CA TRP A 246 -3.11 13.62 -12.34
C TRP A 246 -1.92 12.88 -11.70
N LEU A 247 -0.70 13.06 -12.22
CA LEU A 247 0.52 12.50 -11.61
C LEU A 247 0.81 13.10 -10.23
N ASN A 248 0.39 14.35 -9.98
CA ASN A 248 0.55 15.00 -8.69
C ASN A 248 -0.51 14.59 -7.66
N ASN A 249 -1.59 13.95 -8.12
CA ASN A 249 -2.73 13.50 -7.31
C ASN A 249 -2.81 11.97 -7.20
N LEU A 250 -1.77 11.23 -7.65
CA LEU A 250 -1.67 9.77 -7.54
C LEU A 250 -2.01 9.24 -6.13
N SER A 251 -1.78 10.06 -5.10
CA SER A 251 -2.12 9.77 -3.70
C SER A 251 -3.62 9.61 -3.45
N GLU A 252 -4.51 10.39 -4.09
CA GLU A 252 -5.94 10.34 -3.79
C GLU A 252 -6.63 9.23 -4.59
N ASP A 253 -6.24 9.03 -5.84
CA ASP A 253 -6.85 8.03 -6.74
C ASP A 253 -6.40 6.59 -6.42
N LEU A 254 -5.14 6.37 -6.00
CA LEU A 254 -4.66 5.04 -5.59
C LEU A 254 -5.27 4.57 -4.26
N LEU A 255 -5.72 5.50 -3.43
CA LEU A 255 -6.44 5.18 -2.19
C LEU A 255 -7.89 4.80 -2.48
N SER A 256 -8.52 5.38 -3.50
CA SER A 256 -9.91 5.09 -3.88
C SER A 256 -10.13 3.77 -4.66
N LEU A 257 -9.10 2.95 -4.82
CA LEU A 257 -9.22 1.64 -5.48
C LEU A 257 -9.70 0.58 -4.47
N PRO A 258 -10.48 -0.43 -4.89
CA PRO A 258 -11.19 -1.31 -3.97
C PRO A 258 -10.21 -2.17 -3.18
N ILE A 259 -10.25 -2.07 -1.85
CA ILE A 259 -9.59 -2.98 -0.89
C ILE A 259 -10.55 -4.12 -0.52
N ASP A 260 -11.44 -4.49 -1.45
CA ASP A 260 -12.39 -5.57 -1.27
C ASP A 260 -11.69 -6.89 -1.62
N GLU A 261 -10.97 -7.45 -0.62
CA GLU A 261 -10.88 -8.90 -0.32
C GLU A 261 -9.79 -9.26 0.72
N PHE A 262 -8.97 -8.32 1.22
CA PHE A 262 -7.74 -8.67 1.95
C PHE A 262 -7.72 -8.39 3.46
N ILE A 263 -8.79 -8.70 4.18
CA ILE A 263 -8.78 -8.71 5.66
C ILE A 263 -8.79 -10.14 6.20
N VAL A 264 -7.74 -10.93 5.90
CA VAL A 264 -7.15 -11.89 6.86
C VAL A 264 -5.67 -12.12 6.49
N PRO A 265 -4.70 -11.67 7.30
CA PRO A 265 -3.33 -12.16 7.17
C PRO A 265 -3.30 -13.67 7.41
N THR A 266 -2.80 -14.43 6.44
CA THR A 266 -2.63 -15.90 6.52
C THR A 266 -1.70 -16.33 7.67
N PHE A 267 -0.94 -15.38 8.23
CA PHE A 267 0.14 -15.57 9.21
C PHE A 267 -0.25 -16.21 10.57
N LEU A 268 -1.54 -16.43 10.88
CA LEU A 268 -1.96 -17.02 12.15
C LEU A 268 -2.44 -18.48 12.07
N ARG A 269 -2.34 -19.13 10.89
CA ARG A 269 -2.73 -20.54 10.78
C ARG A 269 -1.70 -21.55 11.31
N ASP A 270 -0.45 -21.15 11.47
CA ASP A 270 0.65 -22.11 11.71
C ASP A 270 1.10 -22.29 13.17
N GLU A 271 0.59 -21.51 14.13
CA GLU A 271 0.99 -21.66 15.54
C GLU A 271 0.20 -22.72 16.33
N HIS A 272 -0.64 -23.54 15.68
CA HIS A 272 -1.37 -24.63 16.33
C HIS A 272 -0.95 -26.03 15.87
N ASN A 273 0.07 -26.18 15.04
CA ASN A 273 0.44 -27.49 14.48
C ASN A 273 1.86 -27.99 14.76
N ASN A 274 2.61 -27.34 15.66
CA ASN A 274 3.84 -27.92 16.21
C ASN A 274 3.64 -28.34 17.66
N SER A 275 2.98 -29.48 17.83
CA SER A 275 3.07 -30.32 19.03
C SER A 275 3.06 -31.78 18.58
N LEU A 276 4.23 -32.23 18.12
CA LEU A 276 4.66 -33.64 18.10
C LEU A 276 6.15 -33.70 18.45
#